data_AF-A0A2J6N1E6-F1
#
_entry.id   AF-A0A2J6N1E6-F1
#
_cell.length_a   1.000
_cell.length_b   1.000
_cell.length_c   1.000
_cell.angle_alpha   90.00
_cell.angle_beta   90.00
_cell.angle_gamma   90.00
#
_symmetry.space_group_name_H-M   'P 1'
#
loop_
_entity.id
_entity.type
_entity.pdbx_description
1 polymer ?
#
loop_
_entity_poly.entity_id
_entity_poly.type
_entity_poly.pdbx_seq_one_letter_code
_entity_poly.pdbx_strand_id
1 'polypeptide(L)'
;MESVNSLKLHQNFGKHIMKIVALKEHTCYCCGETIKKGEECIALFVNPSNPAKNEFDVIYTCLKCFGEEACKVRIERRKAVP
;
A
#
# COMPACT_ATOMS: atom_id res chain seq x y z
N MET A 1 -27.06 1.66 -3.77
CA MET A 1 -25.95 0.74 -4.03
C MET A 1 -25.09 1.41 -5.09
N GLU A 2 -24.18 2.27 -4.66
CA GLU A 2 -23.44 3.14 -5.58
C GLU A 2 -22.31 2.35 -6.25
N SER A 3 -22.34 2.40 -7.57
CA SER A 3 -21.45 1.74 -8.50
C SER A 3 -20.00 2.18 -8.26
N VAL A 4 -19.12 1.20 -8.10
CA VAL A 4 -17.65 1.36 -8.11
C VAL A 4 -17.23 1.69 -9.55
N ASN A 5 -17.63 2.86 -10.04
CA ASN A 5 -17.31 3.31 -11.38
C ASN A 5 -15.91 3.90 -11.40
N SER A 6 -15.03 3.20 -12.10
CA SER A 6 -13.96 3.78 -12.91
C SER A 6 -12.78 4.43 -12.18
N LEU A 7 -12.11 3.67 -11.32
CA LEU A 7 -10.66 3.82 -11.19
C LEU A 7 -10.04 3.32 -12.50
N LYS A 8 -9.86 4.23 -13.48
CA LYS A 8 -9.12 3.96 -14.72
C LYS A 8 -7.71 3.53 -14.36
N LEU A 9 -7.55 2.22 -14.28
CA LEU A 9 -6.33 1.46 -14.07
C LEU A 9 -5.40 1.70 -15.27
N HIS A 10 -4.62 2.79 -15.23
CA HIS A 10 -3.52 2.98 -16.17
C HIS A 10 -2.41 1.98 -15.81
N GLN A 11 -2.48 0.83 -16.48
CA GLN A 11 -1.47 -0.21 -16.54
C GLN A 11 -0.11 0.39 -16.91
N ASN A 12 0.82 0.40 -15.95
CA ASN A 12 2.22 0.05 -16.21
C ASN A 12 2.59 -0.97 -15.14
N PHE A 13 3.12 -2.11 -15.57
CA PHE A 13 3.71 -3.13 -14.73
C PHE A 13 4.74 -2.47 -13.79
N GLY A 14 4.41 -2.38 -12.48
CA GLY A 14 5.13 -1.61 -11.45
C GLY A 14 4.26 -0.70 -10.54
N LYS A 15 2.97 -0.51 -10.87
CA LYS A 15 2.07 0.53 -10.30
C LYS A 15 0.81 0.02 -9.57
N HIS A 16 0.94 -0.64 -8.42
CA HIS A 16 -0.22 -0.86 -7.53
C HIS A 16 -0.09 -0.06 -6.24
N ILE A 17 0.06 1.25 -6.39
CA ILE A 17 0.05 2.24 -5.31
C ILE A 17 -1.29 2.97 -5.42
N MET A 18 -2.12 2.89 -4.37
CA MET A 18 -3.43 3.54 -4.37
C MET A 18 -3.59 4.41 -3.13
N LYS A 19 -4.00 5.66 -3.30
CA LYS A 19 -4.50 6.49 -2.21
C LYS A 19 -5.92 6.04 -1.88
N ILE A 20 -6.16 5.67 -0.63
CA ILE A 20 -7.45 5.15 -0.15
C ILE A 20 -7.84 5.83 1.16
N VAL A 21 -9.11 5.69 1.54
CA VAL A 21 -9.55 5.96 2.91
C VAL A 21 -9.54 4.65 3.70
N ALA A 22 -8.89 4.64 4.85
CA ALA A 22 -8.77 3.47 5.69
C ALA A 22 -10.15 3.05 6.23
N LEU A 23 -10.60 1.83 5.88
CA LEU A 23 -11.88 1.30 6.35
C LEU A 23 -11.80 0.71 7.76
N LYS A 24 -10.59 0.44 8.24
CA LYS A 24 -10.24 -0.02 9.59
C LYS A 24 -8.90 0.56 10.01
N GLU A 25 -8.52 0.35 11.26
CA GLU A 25 -7.21 0.78 11.75
C GLU A 25 -6.08 -0.04 11.10
N HIS A 26 -5.01 0.65 10.72
CA HIS A 26 -3.81 0.07 10.14
C HIS A 26 -2.57 0.68 10.79
N THR A 27 -1.43 0.01 10.68
CA THR A 27 -0.14 0.55 11.10
C THR A 27 0.65 0.98 9.87
N CYS A 28 1.18 2.20 9.89
CA CYS A 28 2.08 2.67 8.84
C CYS A 28 3.34 1.80 8.82
N TYR A 29 3.61 1.17 7.69
CA TYR A 29 4.79 0.31 7.50
C TYR A 29 6.12 1.02 7.75
N CYS A 30 6.19 2.34 7.49
CA CYS A 30 7.44 3.09 7.57
C CYS A 30 7.72 3.68 8.95
N CYS A 31 6.75 4.37 9.58
CA CYS A 31 6.98 5.03 10.87
C CYS A 31 6.37 4.27 12.06
N GLY A 32 5.55 3.25 11.83
CA GLY A 32 4.83 2.54 12.90
C GLY A 32 3.65 3.31 13.51
N GLU A 33 3.37 4.53 13.05
CA GLU A 33 2.20 5.28 13.51
C GLU A 33 0.90 4.59 13.09
N THR A 34 -0.12 4.75 13.92
CA THR A 34 -1.48 4.26 13.64
C THR A 34 -2.17 5.14 12.60
N ILE A 35 -2.71 4.50 11.56
CA ILE A 35 -3.63 5.06 10.57
C ILE A 35 -5.04 4.67 11.01
N LYS A 36 -5.84 5.64 11.44
CA LYS A 36 -7.18 5.42 11.97
C LYS A 36 -8.19 5.19 10.85
N LYS A 37 -9.31 4.55 11.20
CA LYS A 37 -10.47 4.44 10.30
C LYS A 37 -10.93 5.85 9.87
N GLY A 38 -11.14 6.03 8.58
CA GLY A 38 -11.54 7.32 7.98
C GLY A 38 -10.37 8.21 7.58
N GLU A 39 -9.13 7.87 7.93
CA GLU A 39 -7.95 8.61 7.47
C GLU A 39 -7.53 8.21 6.07
N GLU A 40 -7.02 9.18 5.30
CA GLU A 40 -6.42 8.90 4.00
C GLU A 40 -5.02 8.28 4.17
N CYS A 41 -4.75 7.22 3.42
CA CYS A 41 -3.46 6.54 3.41
C CYS A 41 -3.14 5.99 2.02
N ILE A 42 -1.92 5.44 1.88
CA ILE A 42 -1.51 4.76 0.67
C ILE A 42 -1.47 3.26 0.93
N ALA A 43 -2.15 2.48 0.10
CA ALA A 43 -2.03 1.03 0.06
C ALA A 43 -1.11 0.63 -1.11
N LEU A 44 -0.17 -0.27 -0.84
CA LEU A 44 0.74 -0.82 -1.84
C LEU A 44 0.64 -2.34 -1.85
N PHE A 45 0.43 -2.91 -3.04
CA PHE A 45 0.53 -4.35 -3.23
C PHE A 45 2.00 -4.72 -3.41
N VAL A 46 2.43 -5.72 -2.65
CA VAL A 46 3.79 -6.25 -2.65
C VAL A 46 3.76 -7.76 -2.81
N ASN A 47 4.90 -8.34 -3.20
CA ASN A 47 5.04 -9.79 -3.24
C ASN A 47 4.67 -10.40 -1.88
N PRO A 48 4.04 -11.58 -1.89
CA PRO A 48 3.70 -12.26 -0.65
C PRO A 48 4.95 -12.52 0.17
N SER A 49 4.83 -12.35 1.47
CA SER A 49 5.85 -12.78 2.44
C SER A 49 6.11 -14.29 2.39
N ASN A 50 5.12 -15.05 1.90
CA ASN A 50 5.22 -16.49 1.73
C ASN A 50 4.99 -16.83 0.25
N PRO A 51 6.05 -17.19 -0.50
CA PRO A 51 5.93 -17.48 -1.92
C PRO A 51 5.09 -18.73 -2.21
N ALA A 52 4.80 -19.58 -1.21
CA ALA A 52 3.87 -20.71 -1.37
C ALA A 52 2.40 -20.27 -1.43
N LYS A 53 2.10 -19.01 -1.08
CA LYS A 53 0.78 -18.42 -1.28
C LYS A 53 0.79 -17.66 -2.60
N ASN A 54 -0.06 -18.08 -3.54
CA ASN A 54 -0.34 -17.36 -4.79
C ASN A 54 -1.21 -16.11 -4.54
N GLU A 55 -0.91 -15.34 -3.50
CA GLU A 55 -1.64 -14.14 -3.09
C GLU A 55 -0.67 -12.94 -3.01
N PHE A 56 -1.17 -11.71 -3.05
CA PHE A 56 -0.36 -10.52 -2.84
C PHE A 56 -0.53 -10.01 -1.41
N ASP A 57 0.54 -9.52 -0.80
CA ASP A 57 0.46 -8.80 0.47
C ASP A 57 0.13 -7.32 0.21
N VAL A 58 -0.53 -6.67 1.17
CA VAL A 58 -0.83 -5.23 1.12
C VAL A 58 -0.16 -4.56 2.31
N ILE A 59 0.68 -3.58 2.03
CA ILE A 59 1.24 -2.67 3.05
C ILE A 59 0.53 -1.33 3.01
N TYR A 60 0.41 -0.70 4.17
CA TYR A 60 -0.22 0.62 4.32
C TYR A 60 0.81 1.63 4.80
N THR A 61 0.81 2.83 4.23
CA THR A 61 1.68 3.93 4.67
C THR A 61 0.86 5.19 4.87
N CYS A 62 1.20 5.97 5.90
CA CYS A 62 0.64 7.31 6.04
C CYS A 62 1.12 8.20 4.88
N LEU A 63 0.36 9.26 4.58
CA LEU A 63 0.68 10.17 3.49
C LEU A 63 2.02 10.91 3.71
N LYS A 64 2.38 11.16 4.97
CA LYS A 64 3.64 11.82 5.34
C LYS A 64 4.85 10.99 4.89
N CYS A 65 4.87 9.71 5.23
CA CYS A 65 6.01 8.83 4.94
C CYS A 65 6.15 8.49 3.46
N PHE A 66 5.05 8.46 2.69
CA PHE A 66 5.14 8.09 1.27
C PHE A 66 6.04 9.03 0.45
N GLY A 67 6.15 10.30 0.85
CA GLY A 67 7.04 11.27 0.23
C GLY A 67 8.53 11.06 0.55
N GLU A 68 8.83 10.39 1.66
CA GLU A 68 10.19 10.27 2.19
C GLU A 68 10.99 9.19 1.45
N GLU A 69 12.21 9.53 1.02
CA GLU A 69 13.09 8.58 0.33
C GLU A 69 13.41 7.35 1.20
N ALA A 70 13.57 7.53 2.51
CA ALA A 70 13.80 6.42 3.43
C ALA A 70 12.65 5.39 3.41
N CYS A 71 11.40 5.85 3.32
CA CYS A 71 10.23 4.97 3.23
C CYS A 71 10.17 4.27 1.86
N LYS A 72 10.47 4.99 0.77
CA LYS A 72 10.55 4.42 -0.58
C LYS A 72 11.58 3.28 -0.65
N VAL A 73 12.78 3.48 -0.10
CA VAL A 73 13.82 2.43 -0.08
C VAL A 73 13.34 1.18 0.70
N ARG A 74 12.63 1.35 1.82
CA ARG A 74 12.07 0.23 2.60
C ARG A 74 11.03 -0.55 1.78
N ILE A 75 10.14 0.16 1.10
CA ILE A 75 9.12 -0.44 0.23
C ILE A 75 9.77 -1.20 -0.93
N GLU A 76 10.77 -0.62 -1.60
CA GLU A 76 11.45 -1.26 -2.73
C GLU A 76 12.20 -2.52 -2.30
N ARG A 77 12.88 -2.49 -1.14
CA ARG A 77 13.51 -3.69 -0.56
C ARG A 77 12.50 -4.80 -0.29
N ARG A 78 11.29 -4.45 0.15
CA ARG A 78 10.21 -5.42 0.40
C ARG A 78 9.68 -6.04 -0.89
N LYS A 79 9.58 -5.26 -1.97
CA LYS A 79 9.19 -5.75 -3.31
C LYS A 79 10.25 -6.65 -3.94
N ALA A 80 11.52 -6.40 -3.67
CA ALA A 80 12.64 -7.14 -4.24
C ALA A 80 12.87 -8.53 -3.61
N VAL A 81 12.13 -8.91 -2.57
CA VAL A 81 12.19 -10.26 -2.01
C VAL A 81 11.46 -11.21 -2.97
N PRO A 82 12.16 -12.20 -3.56
CA PRO A 82 11.57 -13.18 -4.46
C PRO A 82 10.69 -14.21 -3.71
#